data_AF-G4ZAY7-F1
#
_entry.id   AF-G4ZAY7-F1
#
_cell.length_a   1.000
_cell.length_b   1.000
_cell.length_c   1.000
_cell.angle_alpha   90.00
_cell.angle_beta   90.00
_cell.angle_gamma   90.00
#
_symmetry.space_group_name_H-M   'P 1'
#
loop_
_entity.id
_entity.type
_entity.pdbx_description
1 polymer ?
#
loop_
_entity_poly.entity_id
_entity_poly.type
_entity_poly.pdbx_seq_one_letter_code
_entity_poly.pdbx_strand_id
1 'polypeptide(L)'
;MKPSGKLSTTSGGAVSAPPSSSSSPSRSVVIHVFDEYRKSSKEFMCQRDLLLAKMKYFQAYLNETNEHDEIDISVHCDVEIFELLMEYMHQRPEHEWRPRISLENIASILVSSEFLQMEELVEECVAFISTRVQDFMLLRVDFGCLSDATIAKIAGNCTPEQLQTLHDPKDKILSKLRRKKVEALVKILQEGGRRLELCANCELLFIKGDRESLGCQKGKRQIGVHGEL
;
A
#
# COMPACT_ATOMS: atom_id res chain seq x y z
N MET A 1 -0.31 -75.72 58.84
CA MET A 1 0.91 -75.04 58.36
C MET A 1 0.79 -74.85 56.85
N LYS A 2 1.20 -73.66 56.35
CA LYS A 2 1.38 -73.29 54.93
C LYS A 2 2.12 -74.37 54.10
N PRO A 3 2.28 -74.21 52.76
CA PRO A 3 1.31 -73.88 51.71
C PRO A 3 1.50 -74.80 50.47
N SER A 4 0.62 -74.76 49.46
CA SER A 4 0.98 -75.08 48.06
C SER A 4 -0.15 -74.73 47.09
N GLY A 5 0.17 -73.98 46.02
CA GLY A 5 -0.76 -73.80 44.88
C GLY A 5 -0.64 -72.53 44.03
N LYS A 6 0.53 -72.28 43.42
CA LYS A 6 0.80 -71.53 42.17
C LYS A 6 0.39 -70.04 42.01
N LEU A 7 1.42 -69.19 41.93
CA LEU A 7 1.51 -67.88 41.27
C LEU A 7 2.01 -68.13 39.81
N SER A 8 1.73 -67.41 38.72
CA SER A 8 1.59 -65.98 38.39
C SER A 8 0.95 -65.95 36.96
N THR A 9 0.28 -64.94 36.39
CA THR A 9 0.69 -63.56 36.10
C THR A 9 -0.50 -62.89 35.41
N THR A 10 -1.00 -61.73 35.87
CA THR A 10 -1.91 -60.86 35.11
C THR A 10 -1.66 -59.41 35.47
N SER A 11 -1.29 -58.60 34.49
CA SER A 11 -1.58 -57.16 34.49
C SER A 11 -1.49 -56.62 33.06
N GLY A 12 -2.66 -56.41 32.46
CA GLY A 12 -2.82 -55.61 31.26
C GLY A 12 -2.70 -54.14 31.61
N GLY A 13 -1.65 -53.49 31.10
CA GLY A 13 -1.48 -52.04 31.16
C GLY A 13 -2.18 -51.39 29.97
N ALA A 14 -3.17 -50.54 30.26
CA ALA A 14 -3.78 -49.65 29.30
C ALA A 14 -2.75 -48.59 28.85
N VAL A 15 -2.57 -48.44 27.55
CA VAL A 15 -1.67 -47.46 26.94
C VAL A 15 -2.47 -46.18 26.73
N SER A 16 -2.23 -45.18 27.58
CA SER A 16 -2.80 -43.84 27.44
C SER A 16 -2.07 -43.09 26.33
N ALA A 17 -2.80 -42.69 25.28
CA ALA A 17 -2.32 -41.76 24.27
C ALA A 17 -2.11 -40.35 24.89
N PRO A 18 -1.14 -39.56 24.41
CA PRO A 18 -0.94 -38.19 24.88
C PRO A 18 -2.10 -37.30 24.43
N PRO A 19 -2.50 -36.29 25.23
CA PRO A 19 -3.48 -35.30 24.79
C PRO A 19 -2.86 -34.48 23.65
N SER A 20 -3.54 -34.51 22.50
CA SER A 20 -3.31 -33.61 21.38
C SER A 20 -3.33 -32.16 21.85
N SER A 21 -2.26 -31.46 21.55
CA SER A 21 -2.04 -30.02 21.67
C SER A 21 -3.33 -29.20 21.63
N SER A 22 -3.51 -28.38 22.65
CA SER A 22 -4.47 -27.28 22.73
C SER A 22 -4.35 -26.37 21.50
N SER A 23 -5.21 -26.56 20.50
CA SER A 23 -5.49 -25.52 19.53
C SER A 23 -6.32 -24.46 20.25
N SER A 24 -5.74 -23.30 20.51
CA SER A 24 -6.52 -22.09 20.77
C SER A 24 -7.65 -22.00 19.73
N PRO A 25 -8.87 -21.57 20.09
CA PRO A 25 -9.89 -21.32 19.09
C PRO A 25 -9.32 -20.28 18.12
N SER A 26 -9.11 -20.67 16.87
CA SER A 26 -8.69 -19.76 15.82
C SER A 26 -9.81 -18.75 15.64
N ARG A 27 -9.63 -17.53 16.15
CA ARG A 27 -10.60 -16.42 16.05
C ARG A 27 -10.81 -16.09 14.56
N SER A 28 -11.84 -16.65 13.95
CA SER A 28 -12.22 -16.41 12.57
C SER A 28 -13.17 -15.22 12.45
N VAL A 29 -12.99 -14.43 11.40
CA VAL A 29 -13.88 -13.34 11.00
C VAL A 29 -14.56 -13.75 9.70
N VAL A 30 -15.87 -13.55 9.61
CA VAL A 30 -16.63 -13.75 8.37
C VAL A 30 -16.90 -12.39 7.75
N ILE A 31 -16.51 -12.23 6.49
CA ILE A 31 -16.74 -11.01 5.72
C ILE A 31 -17.70 -11.33 4.59
N HIS A 32 -18.91 -10.79 4.67
CA HIS A 32 -19.93 -10.84 3.62
C HIS A 32 -19.69 -9.68 2.66
N VAL A 33 -19.34 -9.99 1.41
CA VAL A 33 -19.11 -9.00 0.36
C VAL A 33 -20.28 -8.99 -0.60
N PHE A 34 -20.85 -7.81 -0.83
CA PHE A 34 -21.97 -7.58 -1.74
C PHE A 34 -21.53 -6.69 -2.90
N ASP A 35 -21.57 -7.23 -4.12
CA ASP A 35 -21.39 -6.46 -5.35
C ASP A 35 -22.76 -6.00 -5.85
N GLU A 36 -23.09 -4.74 -5.56
CA GLU A 36 -24.35 -4.15 -5.96
C GLU A 36 -24.50 -3.97 -7.47
N TYR A 37 -23.39 -3.86 -8.20
CA TYR A 37 -23.38 -3.64 -9.64
C TYR A 37 -23.64 -4.95 -10.38
N ARG A 38 -22.93 -6.02 -10.00
CA ARG A 38 -23.05 -7.36 -10.60
C ARG A 38 -24.16 -8.21 -9.98
N LYS A 39 -24.78 -7.73 -8.89
CA LYS A 39 -25.81 -8.44 -8.13
C LYS A 39 -25.32 -9.81 -7.65
N SER A 40 -24.07 -9.87 -7.20
CA SER A 40 -23.45 -11.06 -6.62
C SER A 40 -23.04 -10.81 -5.18
N SER A 41 -22.91 -11.88 -4.41
CA SER A 41 -22.39 -11.83 -3.04
C SER A 41 -21.52 -13.05 -2.76
N LYS A 42 -20.52 -12.87 -1.90
CA LYS A 42 -19.61 -13.95 -1.50
C LYS A 42 -19.15 -13.75 -0.06
N GLU A 43 -18.97 -14.86 0.64
CA GLU A 43 -18.47 -14.87 2.00
C GLU A 43 -17.00 -15.25 2.02
N PHE A 44 -16.22 -14.53 2.82
CA PHE A 44 -14.80 -14.77 2.99
C PHE A 44 -14.52 -15.01 4.47
N MET A 45 -13.95 -16.17 4.78
CA MET A 45 -13.48 -16.49 6.13
C MET A 45 -12.00 -16.20 6.25
N CYS A 46 -11.59 -15.45 7.27
CA CYS A 46 -10.19 -15.12 7.53
C CYS A 46 -9.84 -15.27 9.00
N GLN A 47 -8.57 -15.56 9.29
CA GLN A 47 -8.05 -15.47 10.65
C GLN A 47 -7.94 -13.99 11.05
N ARG A 48 -8.49 -13.64 12.21
CA ARG A 48 -8.50 -12.27 12.74
C ARG A 48 -7.11 -11.65 12.77
N ASP A 49 -6.11 -12.38 13.26
CA ASP A 49 -4.75 -11.85 13.40
C ASP A 49 -4.11 -11.52 12.04
N LEU A 50 -4.35 -12.37 11.03
CA LEU A 50 -3.90 -12.11 9.66
C LEU A 50 -4.61 -10.89 9.06
N LEU A 51 -5.92 -10.78 9.28
CA LEU A 51 -6.72 -9.64 8.83
C LEU A 51 -6.21 -8.33 9.42
N LEU A 52 -5.98 -8.29 10.73
CA LEU A 52 -5.47 -7.09 11.41
C LEU A 52 -4.02 -6.76 11.07
N ALA A 53 -3.20 -7.77 10.76
CA ALA A 53 -1.83 -7.58 10.31
C ALA A 53 -1.76 -7.00 8.90
N LYS A 54 -2.63 -7.42 7.99
CA LYS A 54 -2.58 -7.04 6.56
C LYS A 54 -3.52 -5.89 6.17
N MET A 55 -4.65 -5.71 6.88
CA MET A 55 -5.66 -4.69 6.60
C MET A 55 -5.93 -3.83 7.85
N LYS A 56 -5.12 -2.78 8.04
CA LYS A 56 -5.17 -1.94 9.25
C LYS A 56 -6.51 -1.22 9.43
N TYR A 57 -7.28 -1.02 8.36
CA TYR A 57 -8.63 -0.45 8.42
C TYR A 57 -9.52 -1.17 9.45
N PHE A 58 -9.41 -2.50 9.54
CA PHE A 58 -10.25 -3.29 10.44
C PHE A 58 -9.83 -3.19 11.91
N GLN A 59 -8.63 -2.68 12.22
CA GLN A 59 -8.17 -2.49 13.61
C GLN A 59 -9.11 -1.59 14.40
N ALA A 60 -9.66 -0.54 13.77
CA ALA A 60 -10.58 0.38 14.45
C ALA A 60 -11.90 -0.29 14.91
N TYR A 61 -12.32 -1.37 14.25
CA TYR A 61 -13.62 -2.02 14.47
C TYR A 61 -13.50 -3.32 15.26
N LEU A 62 -12.35 -3.97 15.21
CA LEU A 62 -12.10 -5.27 15.83
C LEU A 62 -11.23 -5.11 17.10
N ASN A 63 -11.36 -4.04 17.89
CA ASN A 63 -10.59 -3.89 19.13
C ASN A 63 -11.09 -4.80 20.28
N GLU A 64 -10.37 -4.81 21.41
CA GLU A 64 -10.47 -5.76 22.54
C GLU A 64 -11.87 -6.00 23.12
N THR A 65 -12.84 -5.13 22.83
CA THR A 65 -14.21 -5.21 23.37
C THR A 65 -15.02 -6.37 22.80
N ASN A 66 -14.63 -6.92 21.65
CA ASN A 66 -15.32 -8.04 20.95
C ASN A 66 -14.43 -9.30 20.88
N GLU A 67 -13.59 -9.54 21.89
CA GLU A 67 -12.58 -10.62 21.89
C GLU A 67 -13.14 -12.05 21.88
N HIS A 68 -14.42 -12.22 22.16
CA HIS A 68 -15.09 -13.53 22.30
C HIS A 68 -16.22 -13.77 21.30
N ASP A 69 -16.50 -12.80 20.42
CA ASP A 69 -17.64 -12.88 19.51
C ASP A 69 -17.22 -13.40 18.13
N GLU A 70 -18.11 -14.17 17.50
CA GLU A 70 -18.09 -14.38 16.05
C GLU A 70 -18.41 -13.03 15.40
N ILE A 71 -17.45 -12.45 14.68
CA ILE A 71 -17.60 -11.12 14.09
C ILE A 71 -17.94 -11.26 12.61
N ASP A 72 -19.14 -10.78 12.27
CA ASP A 72 -19.63 -10.66 10.90
C ASP A 72 -19.44 -9.22 10.41
N ILE A 73 -18.73 -9.08 9.30
CA ILE A 73 -18.49 -7.80 8.63
C ILE A 73 -19.24 -7.83 7.31
N SER A 74 -20.02 -6.79 7.00
CA SER A 74 -20.61 -6.62 5.68
C SER A 74 -19.91 -5.50 4.92
N VAL A 75 -19.49 -5.77 3.68
CA VAL A 75 -18.78 -4.82 2.81
C VAL A 75 -19.48 -4.77 1.46
N HIS A 76 -19.66 -3.57 0.91
CA HIS A 76 -20.22 -3.37 -0.42
C HIS A 76 -19.09 -2.99 -1.38
N CYS A 77 -18.63 -3.94 -2.20
CA CYS A 77 -17.57 -3.72 -3.18
C CYS A 77 -17.61 -4.78 -4.30
N ASP A 78 -16.74 -4.62 -5.31
CA ASP A 78 -16.55 -5.63 -6.34
C ASP A 78 -15.98 -6.91 -5.73
N VAL A 79 -16.74 -8.02 -5.86
CA VAL A 79 -16.39 -9.33 -5.28
C VAL A 79 -15.10 -9.90 -5.89
N GLU A 80 -14.85 -9.68 -7.18
CA GLU A 80 -13.64 -10.18 -7.85
C GLU A 80 -12.39 -9.45 -7.32
N ILE A 81 -12.49 -8.14 -7.10
CA ILE A 81 -11.40 -7.36 -6.50
C ILE A 81 -11.15 -7.80 -5.06
N PHE A 82 -12.19 -7.98 -4.26
CA PHE A 82 -12.01 -8.43 -2.87
C PHE A 82 -11.39 -9.83 -2.81
N GLU A 83 -11.76 -10.73 -3.72
CA GLU A 83 -11.13 -12.05 -3.84
C GLU A 83 -9.62 -11.93 -4.11
N LEU A 84 -9.19 -11.06 -5.03
CA LEU A 84 -7.76 -10.81 -5.28
C LEU A 84 -7.02 -10.29 -4.03
N LEU A 85 -7.67 -9.47 -3.20
CA LEU A 85 -7.09 -8.99 -1.94
C LEU A 85 -6.96 -10.11 -0.91
N MET A 86 -7.98 -10.96 -0.81
CA MET A 86 -7.94 -12.14 0.07
C MET A 86 -6.87 -13.13 -0.38
N GLU A 87 -6.74 -13.35 -1.68
CA GLU A 87 -5.67 -14.12 -2.29
C GLU A 87 -4.29 -13.54 -1.96
N TYR A 88 -4.12 -12.22 -2.02
CA TYR A 88 -2.88 -11.54 -1.63
C TYR A 88 -2.53 -11.77 -0.15
N MET A 89 -3.50 -11.66 0.75
CA MET A 89 -3.25 -11.84 2.19
C MET A 89 -2.76 -13.24 2.56
N HIS A 90 -3.24 -14.26 1.87
CA HIS A 90 -2.90 -15.66 2.16
C HIS A 90 -1.60 -16.11 1.49
N GLN A 91 -0.93 -15.24 0.72
CA GLN A 91 0.32 -15.57 0.08
C GLN A 91 1.41 -15.84 1.11
N ARG A 92 2.07 -16.99 0.94
CA ARG A 92 3.26 -17.34 1.69
C ARG A 92 4.48 -16.83 0.94
N PRO A 93 5.49 -16.28 1.63
CA PRO A 93 6.74 -15.83 0.99
C PRO A 93 7.44 -16.92 0.17
N GLU A 94 7.15 -18.18 0.48
CA GLU A 94 7.73 -19.40 -0.09
C GLU A 94 7.04 -19.87 -1.38
N HIS A 95 5.96 -19.20 -1.81
CA HIS A 95 5.25 -19.53 -3.04
C HIS A 95 5.34 -18.36 -4.03
N GLU A 96 5.76 -18.67 -5.25
CA GLU A 96 5.87 -17.71 -6.37
C GLU A 96 4.52 -17.15 -6.84
N TRP A 97 3.42 -17.63 -6.26
CA TRP A 97 2.09 -17.23 -6.67
C TRP A 97 1.75 -15.84 -6.12
N ARG A 98 1.76 -14.85 -7.02
CA ARG A 98 1.33 -13.47 -6.76
C ARG A 98 -0.08 -13.26 -7.31
N PRO A 99 -0.90 -12.36 -6.75
CA PRO A 99 -2.17 -12.03 -7.35
C PRO A 99 -1.86 -11.48 -8.73
N ARG A 100 -2.72 -11.76 -9.71
CA ARG A 100 -2.52 -11.30 -11.09
C ARG A 100 -2.76 -9.79 -11.18
N ILE A 101 -1.82 -9.00 -10.68
CA ILE A 101 -1.77 -7.55 -10.88
C ILE A 101 -1.54 -7.31 -12.36
N SER A 102 -2.50 -6.62 -12.98
CA SER A 102 -2.53 -6.33 -14.41
C SER A 102 -2.99 -4.90 -14.62
N LEU A 103 -2.77 -4.35 -15.82
CA LEU A 103 -3.24 -2.99 -16.12
C LEU A 103 -4.77 -2.86 -16.05
N GLU A 104 -5.52 -3.94 -16.20
CA GLU A 104 -6.99 -3.92 -16.20
C GLU A 104 -7.58 -3.79 -14.79
N ASN A 105 -6.95 -4.42 -13.79
CA ASN A 105 -7.43 -4.46 -12.41
C ASN A 105 -6.63 -3.58 -11.43
N ILE A 106 -5.45 -3.10 -11.82
CA ILE A 106 -4.54 -2.35 -10.93
C ILE A 106 -5.19 -1.11 -10.30
N ALA A 107 -6.02 -0.36 -11.04
CA ALA A 107 -6.65 0.84 -10.51
C ALA A 107 -7.63 0.50 -9.38
N SER A 108 -8.46 -0.53 -9.58
CA SER A 108 -9.41 -1.01 -8.58
C SER A 108 -8.69 -1.61 -7.38
N ILE A 109 -7.65 -2.44 -7.60
CA ILE A 109 -6.83 -3.01 -6.52
C ILE A 109 -6.17 -1.89 -5.70
N LEU A 110 -5.62 -0.86 -6.36
CA LEU A 110 -4.95 0.25 -5.68
C LEU A 110 -5.92 1.06 -4.82
N VAL A 111 -7.11 1.38 -5.32
CA VAL A 111 -8.13 2.10 -4.55
C VAL A 111 -8.60 1.26 -3.35
N SER A 112 -8.90 -0.01 -3.56
CA SER A 112 -9.37 -0.89 -2.49
C SER A 112 -8.28 -1.18 -1.45
N SER A 113 -7.04 -1.40 -1.87
CA SER A 113 -5.90 -1.63 -0.96
C SER A 113 -5.53 -0.38 -0.17
N GLU A 114 -5.62 0.82 -0.76
CA GLU A 114 -5.45 2.08 -0.04
C GLU A 114 -6.55 2.26 1.02
N PHE A 115 -7.82 2.03 0.67
CA PHE A 115 -8.94 2.13 1.60
C PHE A 115 -8.81 1.15 2.78
N LEU A 116 -8.43 -0.09 2.51
CA LEU A 116 -8.23 -1.12 3.54
C LEU A 116 -6.88 -1.00 4.27
N GLN A 117 -6.08 0.01 3.92
CA GLN A 117 -4.78 0.31 4.53
C GLN A 117 -3.77 -0.85 4.41
N MET A 118 -3.70 -1.46 3.22
CA MET A 118 -2.75 -2.52 2.87
C MET A 118 -1.47 -1.92 2.27
N GLU A 119 -0.60 -1.36 3.11
CA GLU A 119 0.56 -0.56 2.69
C GLU A 119 1.50 -1.28 1.71
N GLU A 120 1.87 -2.53 1.98
CA GLU A 120 2.76 -3.33 1.12
C GLU A 120 2.19 -3.48 -0.31
N LEU A 121 0.89 -3.80 -0.42
CA LEU A 121 0.22 -3.96 -1.71
C LEU A 121 0.12 -2.63 -2.47
N VAL A 122 -0.12 -1.52 -1.76
CA VAL A 122 -0.12 -0.18 -2.36
C VAL A 122 1.25 0.13 -2.96
N GLU A 123 2.33 -0.18 -2.25
CA GLU A 123 3.70 0.02 -2.76
C GLU A 123 4.01 -0.86 -3.98
N GLU A 124 3.62 -2.13 -3.96
CA GLU A 124 3.75 -3.02 -5.13
C GLU A 124 2.96 -2.50 -6.33
N CYS A 125 1.73 -2.02 -6.11
CA CYS A 125 0.90 -1.44 -7.16
C CYS A 125 1.55 -0.17 -7.74
N VAL A 126 2.05 0.72 -6.89
CA VAL A 126 2.73 1.95 -7.31
C VAL A 126 4.01 1.62 -8.11
N ALA A 127 4.79 0.65 -7.66
CA ALA A 127 5.99 0.21 -8.37
C ALA A 127 5.63 -0.35 -9.76
N PHE A 128 4.60 -1.19 -9.85
CA PHE A 128 4.10 -1.71 -11.12
C PHE A 128 3.69 -0.58 -12.08
N ILE A 129 2.87 0.37 -11.60
CA ILE A 129 2.42 1.52 -12.40
C ILE A 129 3.61 2.35 -12.88
N SER A 130 4.59 2.61 -12.03
CA SER A 130 5.72 3.49 -12.35
C SER A 130 6.59 2.95 -13.49
N THR A 131 6.67 1.63 -13.64
CA THR A 131 7.38 0.99 -14.78
C THR A 131 6.60 1.06 -16.10
N ARG A 132 5.28 1.26 -16.06
CA ARG A 132 4.36 1.22 -17.22
C ARG A 132 3.39 2.40 -17.23
N VAL A 133 3.85 3.56 -16.75
CA VAL A 133 2.97 4.71 -16.49
C VAL A 133 2.30 5.21 -17.77
N GLN A 134 2.97 5.12 -18.92
CA GLN A 134 2.39 5.45 -20.23
C GLN A 134 1.17 4.59 -20.55
N ASP A 135 1.25 3.27 -20.36
CA ASP A 135 0.16 2.35 -20.62
C ASP A 135 -0.98 2.54 -19.62
N PHE A 136 -0.64 2.74 -18.35
CA PHE A 136 -1.59 3.03 -17.28
C PHE A 136 -2.44 4.26 -17.63
N MET A 137 -1.83 5.37 -18.04
CA MET A 137 -2.57 6.58 -18.43
C MET A 137 -3.47 6.38 -19.65
N LEU A 138 -3.22 5.39 -20.51
CA LEU A 138 -4.04 5.14 -21.70
C LEU A 138 -5.27 4.28 -21.42
N LEU A 139 -5.38 3.70 -20.22
CA LEU A 139 -6.53 2.91 -19.80
C LEU A 139 -7.84 3.70 -19.90
N ARG A 140 -8.93 3.02 -20.27
CA ARG A 140 -10.27 3.61 -20.40
C ARG A 140 -10.98 3.69 -19.05
N VAL A 141 -10.27 4.15 -18.03
CA VAL A 141 -10.79 4.34 -16.67
C VAL A 141 -10.62 5.79 -16.26
N ASP A 142 -11.46 6.21 -15.31
CA ASP A 142 -11.31 7.49 -14.64
C ASP A 142 -10.37 7.34 -13.45
N PHE A 143 -9.33 8.17 -13.39
CA PHE A 143 -8.38 8.22 -12.26
C PHE A 143 -8.79 9.23 -11.19
N GLY A 144 -9.99 9.83 -11.30
CA GLY A 144 -10.57 10.70 -10.28
C GLY A 144 -10.76 10.03 -8.92
N CYS A 145 -10.87 8.70 -8.87
CA CYS A 145 -10.99 7.92 -7.63
C CYS A 145 -9.66 7.73 -6.87
N LEU A 146 -8.51 8.04 -7.49
CA LEU A 146 -7.22 7.94 -6.81
C LEU A 146 -7.03 9.12 -5.86
N SER A 147 -6.62 8.83 -4.63
CA SER A 147 -6.34 9.87 -3.65
C SER A 147 -5.10 10.69 -4.03
N ASP A 148 -5.03 11.91 -3.51
CA ASP A 148 -3.86 12.79 -3.66
C ASP A 148 -2.58 12.16 -3.09
N ALA A 149 -2.71 11.30 -2.07
CA ALA A 149 -1.60 10.57 -1.47
C ALA A 149 -1.07 9.48 -2.41
N THR A 150 -1.96 8.69 -3.03
CA THR A 150 -1.58 7.70 -4.05
C THR A 150 -0.95 8.38 -5.26
N ILE A 151 -1.52 9.46 -5.76
CA ILE A 151 -0.93 10.22 -6.88
C ILE A 151 0.47 10.73 -6.52
N ALA A 152 0.66 11.20 -5.28
CA ALA A 152 1.98 11.62 -4.81
C ALA A 152 2.98 10.46 -4.75
N LYS A 153 2.56 9.26 -4.31
CA LYS A 153 3.40 8.05 -4.32
C LYS A 153 3.81 7.66 -5.75
N ILE A 154 2.89 7.66 -6.71
CA ILE A 154 3.19 7.38 -8.12
C ILE A 154 4.16 8.42 -8.68
N ALA A 155 3.88 9.72 -8.46
CA ALA A 155 4.76 10.79 -8.92
C ALA A 155 6.16 10.70 -8.30
N GLY A 156 6.26 10.34 -7.02
CA GLY A 156 7.52 10.13 -6.31
C GLY A 156 8.40 9.07 -6.97
N ASN A 157 7.80 7.98 -7.46
CA ASN A 157 8.48 6.87 -8.13
C ASN A 157 8.80 7.12 -9.61
N CYS A 158 8.29 8.19 -10.22
CA CYS A 158 8.64 8.59 -11.58
C CYS A 158 9.78 9.62 -11.56
N THR A 159 10.71 9.57 -12.52
CA THR A 159 11.70 10.65 -12.69
C THR A 159 11.08 11.87 -13.39
N PRO A 160 11.64 13.09 -13.23
CA PRO A 160 11.17 14.27 -13.96
C PRO A 160 11.19 14.06 -15.49
N GLU A 161 12.23 13.40 -16.00
CA GLU A 161 12.43 13.13 -17.44
C GLU A 161 11.36 12.18 -17.95
N GLN A 162 11.05 11.12 -17.19
CA GLN A 162 9.94 10.21 -17.50
C GLN A 162 8.64 11.01 -17.63
N LEU A 163 8.26 11.81 -16.62
CA LEU A 163 7.01 12.57 -16.64
C LEU A 163 6.93 13.63 -17.76
N GLN A 164 8.06 14.10 -18.27
CA GLN A 164 8.11 15.06 -19.37
C GLN A 164 7.78 14.41 -20.72
N THR A 165 8.24 13.18 -20.96
CA THR A 165 8.01 12.46 -22.23
C THR A 165 6.64 11.82 -22.34
N LEU A 166 5.93 11.71 -21.23
CA LEU A 166 4.58 11.16 -21.15
C LEU A 166 3.55 11.95 -21.97
N HIS A 167 2.66 11.19 -22.63
CA HIS A 167 1.56 11.72 -23.43
C HIS A 167 0.22 11.27 -22.86
N ASP A 168 -0.55 12.24 -22.34
CA ASP A 168 -1.91 12.06 -21.81
C ASP A 168 -2.86 13.08 -22.50
N PRO A 169 -3.45 12.72 -23.65
CA PRO A 169 -4.18 13.67 -24.50
C PRO A 169 -5.47 14.19 -23.83
N LYS A 170 -5.96 13.50 -22.80
CA LYS A 170 -7.17 13.88 -22.05
C LYS A 170 -6.84 14.45 -20.67
N ASP A 171 -5.56 14.55 -20.33
CA ASP A 171 -5.07 14.96 -19.02
C ASP A 171 -5.80 14.31 -17.84
N LYS A 172 -5.97 12.98 -17.91
CA LYS A 172 -6.67 12.22 -16.87
C LYS A 172 -5.91 12.21 -15.55
N ILE A 173 -4.58 12.23 -15.61
CA ILE A 173 -3.73 12.17 -14.40
C ILE A 173 -2.38 12.88 -14.55
N LEU A 174 -1.89 13.10 -15.77
CA LEU A 174 -0.52 13.57 -16.01
C LEU A 174 -0.22 14.93 -15.36
N SER A 175 -1.11 15.91 -15.47
CA SER A 175 -0.94 17.21 -14.79
C SER A 175 -0.87 17.05 -13.27
N LYS A 176 -1.66 16.13 -12.69
CA LYS A 176 -1.62 15.85 -11.25
C LYS A 176 -0.28 15.23 -10.85
N LEU A 177 0.25 14.28 -11.62
CA LEU A 177 1.56 13.66 -11.39
C LEU A 177 2.68 14.70 -11.46
N ARG A 178 2.70 15.53 -12.50
CA ARG A 178 3.68 16.62 -12.66
C ARG A 178 3.62 17.60 -11.51
N ARG A 179 2.42 18.03 -11.11
CA ARG A 179 2.22 18.90 -9.95
C ARG A 179 2.78 18.28 -8.67
N LYS A 180 2.42 17.02 -8.36
CA LYS A 180 2.93 16.32 -7.17
C LYS A 180 4.45 16.14 -7.21
N LYS A 181 5.04 15.90 -8.38
CA LYS A 181 6.51 15.82 -8.53
C LYS A 181 7.18 17.16 -8.21
N VAL A 182 6.64 18.27 -8.72
CA VAL A 182 7.15 19.61 -8.42
C VAL A 182 7.00 19.92 -6.93
N GLU A 183 5.84 19.65 -6.33
CA GLU A 183 5.62 19.82 -4.88
C GLU A 183 6.68 19.05 -4.06
N ALA A 184 6.95 17.79 -4.41
CA ALA A 184 7.95 16.97 -3.75
C ALA A 184 9.38 17.54 -3.91
N LEU A 185 9.77 17.98 -5.11
CA LEU A 185 11.08 18.58 -5.36
C LEU A 185 11.26 19.89 -4.58
N VAL A 186 10.23 20.74 -4.54
CA VAL A 186 10.25 21.98 -3.76
C VAL A 186 10.38 21.70 -2.27
N LYS A 187 9.68 20.68 -1.76
CA LYS A 187 9.80 20.26 -0.36
C LYS A 187 11.21 19.80 -0.01
N ILE A 188 11.83 18.96 -0.84
CA ILE A 188 13.22 18.51 -0.66
C ILE A 188 14.20 19.69 -0.69
N LEU A 189 13.99 20.67 -1.58
CA LEU A 189 14.80 21.88 -1.62
C LEU A 189 14.72 22.66 -0.30
N GLN A 190 13.50 22.85 0.22
CA GLN A 190 13.24 23.55 1.48
C GLN A 190 13.85 22.85 2.70
N GLU A 191 13.71 21.53 2.77
CA GLU A 191 14.34 20.70 3.83
C GLU A 191 15.87 20.81 3.81
N GLY A 192 16.45 20.97 2.61
CA GLY A 192 17.88 21.25 2.42
C GLY A 192 18.30 22.70 2.70
N GLY A 193 17.43 23.53 3.30
CA GLY A 193 17.71 24.94 3.61
C GLY A 193 17.77 25.86 2.40
N ARG A 194 17.47 25.35 1.20
CA ARG A 194 17.44 26.11 -0.05
C ARG A 194 16.01 26.53 -0.36
N ARG A 195 15.84 27.65 -1.05
CA ARG A 195 14.50 28.12 -1.42
C ARG A 195 14.50 28.77 -2.78
N LEU A 196 13.38 28.63 -3.49
CA LEU A 196 13.09 29.39 -4.69
C LEU A 196 12.78 30.84 -4.31
N GLU A 197 13.52 31.78 -4.88
CA GLU A 197 13.25 33.22 -4.80
C GLU A 197 13.03 33.80 -6.19
N LEU A 198 12.26 34.88 -6.26
CA LEU A 198 12.05 35.66 -7.48
C LEU A 198 13.03 36.83 -7.50
N CYS A 199 13.78 37.00 -8.59
CA CYS A 199 14.67 38.14 -8.73
C CYS A 199 13.87 39.42 -8.98
N ALA A 200 14.06 40.46 -8.15
CA ALA A 200 13.37 41.74 -8.30
C ALA A 200 13.74 42.53 -9.58
N ASN A 201 14.85 42.19 -10.25
CA ASN A 201 15.33 42.91 -11.44
C ASN A 201 14.97 42.22 -12.76
N CYS A 202 14.97 40.88 -12.79
CA CYS A 202 14.71 40.12 -14.02
C CYS A 202 13.48 39.22 -13.95
N GLU A 203 12.83 39.13 -12.79
CA GLU A 203 11.62 38.32 -12.56
C GLU A 203 11.83 36.82 -12.86
N LEU A 204 13.08 36.36 -12.86
CA LEU A 204 13.40 34.94 -12.97
C LEU A 204 13.44 34.29 -11.59
N LEU A 205 12.94 33.06 -11.53
CA LEU A 205 13.06 32.19 -10.36
C LEU A 205 14.50 31.64 -10.27
N PHE A 206 15.06 31.65 -9.07
CA PHE A 206 16.39 31.09 -8.79
C PHE A 206 16.40 30.40 -7.42
N ILE A 207 17.37 29.51 -7.22
CA ILE A 207 17.56 28.82 -5.94
C ILE A 207 18.56 29.63 -5.10
N LYS A 208 18.11 30.13 -3.96
CA LYS A 208 18.97 30.85 -3.02
C LYS A 208 19.90 29.90 -2.29
N GLY A 209 21.17 30.29 -2.18
CA GLY A 209 22.23 29.50 -1.56
C GLY A 209 23.01 28.63 -2.55
N ASP A 210 22.64 28.65 -3.83
CA ASP A 210 23.43 28.03 -4.88
C ASP A 210 24.64 28.92 -5.22
N ARG A 211 25.85 28.42 -4.97
CA ARG A 211 27.11 29.16 -5.18
C ARG A 211 27.43 29.36 -6.67
N GLU A 212 26.80 28.60 -7.55
CA GLU A 212 27.01 28.66 -9.01
C GLU A 212 25.98 29.52 -9.75
N SER A 213 25.09 30.20 -9.02
CA SER A 213 24.11 31.12 -9.60
C SER A 213 24.83 32.27 -10.33
N LEU A 214 24.89 32.19 -11.67
CA LEU A 214 25.22 33.31 -12.53
C LEU A 214 24.35 34.50 -12.12
N GLY A 215 24.96 35.53 -11.54
CA GLY A 215 24.24 36.69 -11.00
C GLY A 215 23.28 37.30 -12.01
N CYS A 216 22.23 37.97 -11.53
CA CYS A 216 21.21 38.56 -12.38
C CYS A 216 21.84 39.55 -13.39
N GLN A 217 21.65 39.30 -14.69
CA GLN A 217 22.20 40.15 -15.76
C GLN A 217 21.59 41.57 -15.79
N LYS A 218 20.36 41.73 -15.27
CA LYS A 218 19.68 43.03 -15.12
C LYS A 218 19.95 43.68 -13.75
N GLY A 219 20.68 43.00 -12.86
CA GLY A 219 21.08 43.49 -11.56
C GLY A 219 22.30 44.41 -11.66
N LYS A 220 22.39 45.40 -10.76
CA LYS A 220 23.64 46.17 -10.61
C LYS A 220 24.69 45.22 -10.03
N ARG A 221 25.75 44.93 -10.79
CA ARG A 221 26.92 44.19 -10.28
C ARG A 221 27.60 45.06 -9.22
N GLN A 222 27.76 44.54 -8.01
CA GLN A 222 28.46 45.22 -6.94
C GLN A 222 29.62 44.33 -6.51
N ILE A 223 30.83 44.86 -6.64
CA ILE A 223 32.04 44.17 -6.19
C ILE A 223 32.11 44.36 -4.67
N GLY A 224 32.16 43.24 -3.95
CA GLY A 224 32.34 43.22 -2.50
C GLY A 224 33.67 43.86 -2.10
N VAL A 225 33.79 44.22 -0.82
CA VAL A 225 34.98 44.88 -0.24
C VAL A 225 36.30 44.11 -0.43
N HIS A 226 36.22 42.81 -0.79
CA HIS A 226 37.36 41.94 -1.08
C HIS A 226 37.54 41.61 -2.57
N GLY A 227 36.86 42.31 -3.49
CA GLY A 227 37.02 42.10 -4.93
C GLY A 227 36.15 40.98 -5.52
N GLU A 228 35.20 40.46 -4.75
CA GLU A 228 34.29 39.39 -5.16
C GLU A 228 33.11 39.99 -5.94
N LEU A 229 32.79 39.42 -7.11
CA LEU A 229 31.70 39.86 -8.00
C LEU A 229 30.34 39.26 -7.62
#